data_AF-A0A4Q5XZB3-F1
#
_entry.id   AF-A0A4Q5XZB3-F1
#
_cell.length_a   1.000
_cell.length_b   1.000
_cell.length_c   1.000
_cell.angle_alpha   90.00
_cell.angle_beta   90.00
_cell.angle_gamma   90.00
#
_symmetry.space_group_name_H-M   'P 1'
#
loop_
_entity.id
_entity.type
_entity.pdbx_description
1 polymer ?
#
loop_
_entity_poly.entity_id
_entity_poly.type
_entity_poly.pdbx_seq_one_letter_code
_entity_poly.pdbx_strand_id
1 'polypeptide(L)'
;MSSKEYEYVAFIDEAGDPGLDTVKPLDENGSSEWLILAGVLIRASNEHLVKTWDRELRIAGGRKPEHQIHFRFLTDNQKLAVCKKLAEFPQRTFVVASNKKNMRRYKNDFAQRASDELTGRLQSHAWLHHWLFRALLERMTDYAERRALSEDRPRATIKLEISRCGGIYYREMFAYFKKLRQQSIQGEHWLPGKIRWSALDFDLMHHYLHKTRSGLVLSDIAASAFFTACDRVDRNRAPNPLPAFQLDQCMARRTGRVDDLAVGYGVKLFPDFKEAGLDDEQARIFKHYGYR
;
A
#
# COMPACT_ATOMS: atom_id res chain seq x y z
N MET A 1 -17.48 8.41 -24.90
CA MET A 1 -17.79 8.33 -23.45
C MET A 1 -17.08 9.49 -22.78
N SER A 2 -17.81 10.40 -22.12
CA SER A 2 -17.18 11.46 -21.32
C SER A 2 -16.29 10.82 -20.27
N SER A 3 -15.00 11.15 -20.24
CA SER A 3 -14.10 10.66 -19.21
C SER A 3 -14.54 11.25 -17.87
N LYS A 4 -14.91 10.39 -16.91
CA LYS A 4 -15.24 10.84 -15.55
C LYS A 4 -14.08 11.65 -14.97
N GLU A 5 -14.40 12.80 -14.39
CA GLU A 5 -13.41 13.70 -13.78
C GLU A 5 -12.93 13.15 -12.42
N TYR A 6 -11.65 13.36 -12.12
CA TYR A 6 -11.02 12.97 -10.86
C TYR A 6 -9.98 14.01 -10.43
N GLU A 7 -9.81 14.17 -9.12
CA GLU A 7 -8.90 15.16 -8.51
C GLU A 7 -7.55 14.54 -8.11
N TYR A 8 -7.55 13.22 -7.90
CA TYR A 8 -6.39 12.48 -7.48
C TYR A 8 -6.20 11.21 -8.31
N VAL A 9 -4.95 10.75 -8.39
CA VAL A 9 -4.59 9.42 -8.88
C VAL A 9 -3.81 8.70 -7.80
N ALA A 10 -4.19 7.47 -7.53
CA ALA A 10 -3.55 6.58 -6.58
C ALA A 10 -2.94 5.40 -7.32
N PHE A 11 -1.63 5.22 -7.18
CA PHE A 11 -0.92 4.03 -7.64
C PHE A 11 -0.71 3.09 -6.46
N ILE A 12 -1.08 1.82 -6.60
CA ILE A 12 -1.01 0.84 -5.52
C ILE A 12 -0.22 -0.38 -5.97
N ASP A 13 0.76 -0.78 -5.15
CA ASP A 13 1.53 -1.99 -5.33
C ASP A 13 1.83 -2.65 -3.97
N GLU A 14 2.34 -3.86 -4.01
CA GLU A 14 2.61 -4.67 -2.83
C GLU A 14 4.00 -5.31 -2.86
N ALA A 15 4.49 -5.65 -1.66
CA ALA A 15 5.73 -6.40 -1.49
C ALA A 15 5.55 -7.47 -0.40
N GLY A 16 6.07 -8.66 -0.68
CA GLY A 16 5.85 -9.86 0.13
C GLY A 16 4.83 -10.81 -0.51
N ASP A 17 4.75 -12.01 0.05
CA ASP A 17 3.84 -13.07 -0.38
C ASP A 17 2.61 -13.13 0.53
N PRO A 18 1.37 -13.24 0.01
CA PRO A 18 0.16 -13.23 0.83
C PRO A 18 -0.12 -14.55 1.56
N GLY A 19 0.64 -15.61 1.30
CA GLY A 19 0.44 -16.94 1.85
C GLY A 19 0.55 -16.97 3.38
N LEU A 20 -0.31 -17.81 3.97
CA LEU A 20 -0.44 -17.97 5.42
C LEU A 20 -0.21 -19.40 5.90
N ASP A 21 -0.24 -20.41 5.02
CA ASP A 21 -0.09 -21.81 5.42
C ASP A 21 1.28 -22.08 6.06
N THR A 22 2.31 -21.46 5.48
CA THR A 22 3.69 -21.46 5.98
C THR A 22 4.22 -20.02 5.95
N VAL A 23 4.87 -19.58 7.03
CA VAL A 23 5.29 -18.19 7.21
C VAL A 23 6.72 -18.15 7.77
N LYS A 24 7.63 -17.46 7.07
CA LYS A 24 8.98 -17.21 7.59
C LYS A 24 8.94 -16.27 8.80
N PRO A 25 9.92 -16.32 9.71
CA PRO A 25 10.92 -17.38 9.85
C PRO A 25 10.40 -18.65 10.55
N LEU A 26 9.11 -18.71 10.91
CA LEU A 26 8.50 -19.86 11.62
C LEU A 26 8.59 -21.16 10.81
N ASP A 27 8.49 -21.04 9.48
CA ASP A 27 8.71 -22.11 8.51
C ASP A 27 9.87 -21.72 7.57
N GLU A 28 10.87 -22.60 7.43
CA GLU A 28 12.08 -22.34 6.63
C GLU A 28 11.78 -21.99 5.16
N ASN A 29 10.83 -22.71 4.56
CA ASN A 29 10.41 -22.53 3.17
C ASN A 29 9.04 -21.84 3.06
N GLY A 30 8.68 -21.02 4.07
CA GLY A 30 7.41 -20.31 4.10
C GLY A 30 7.35 -19.07 3.20
N SER A 31 6.14 -18.53 3.06
CA SER A 31 5.90 -17.17 2.55
C SER A 31 6.63 -16.14 3.41
N SER A 32 6.83 -14.93 2.88
CA SER A 32 7.48 -13.84 3.63
C SER A 32 6.79 -13.57 4.97
N GLU A 33 7.52 -13.05 5.95
CA GLU A 33 6.93 -12.74 7.25
C GLU A 33 6.06 -11.48 7.17
N TRP A 34 6.36 -10.59 6.22
CA TRP A 34 5.63 -9.36 5.97
C TRP A 34 4.83 -9.41 4.67
N LEU A 35 3.67 -8.74 4.69
CA LEU A 35 2.97 -8.28 3.51
C LEU A 35 2.79 -6.78 3.62
N ILE A 36 3.33 -6.04 2.65
CA ILE A 36 3.32 -4.58 2.61
C ILE A 36 2.45 -4.15 1.43
N LEU A 37 1.44 -3.32 1.67
CA LEU A 37 0.74 -2.59 0.61
C LEU A 37 1.13 -1.12 0.69
N ALA A 38 1.50 -0.53 -0.45
CA ALA A 38 1.82 0.88 -0.54
C ALA A 38 0.93 1.58 -1.57
N GLY A 39 0.48 2.79 -1.23
CA GLY A 39 -0.27 3.68 -2.10
C GLY A 39 0.48 4.99 -2.28
N VAL A 40 0.69 5.42 -3.51
CA VAL A 40 1.22 6.75 -3.88
C VAL A 40 0.08 7.57 -4.45
N LEU A 41 -0.32 8.61 -3.72
CA LEU A 41 -1.41 9.52 -4.09
C LEU A 41 -0.85 10.83 -4.64
N ILE A 42 -1.26 11.18 -5.84
CA ILE A 42 -0.87 12.42 -6.52
C ILE A 42 -2.10 13.22 -6.92
N ARG A 43 -1.92 14.51 -7.20
CA ARG A 43 -2.95 15.30 -7.89
C ARG A 43 -3.11 14.85 -9.33
N ALA A 44 -4.35 14.85 -9.81
CA ALA A 44 -4.66 14.61 -11.22
C ALA A 44 -3.92 15.60 -12.14
N SER A 45 -3.76 16.85 -11.69
CA SER A 45 -2.97 17.87 -12.41
C SER A 45 -1.52 17.45 -12.64
N ASN A 46 -0.95 16.57 -11.79
CA ASN A 46 0.43 16.10 -11.90
C ASN A 46 0.54 14.77 -12.65
N GLU A 47 -0.56 14.15 -13.08
CA GLU A 47 -0.54 12.83 -13.71
C GLU A 47 0.34 12.80 -14.97
N HIS A 48 0.31 13.88 -15.75
CA HIS A 48 1.12 14.00 -16.95
C HIS A 48 2.64 13.97 -16.67
N LEU A 49 3.08 14.28 -15.45
CA LEU A 49 4.49 14.27 -15.03
C LEU A 49 4.99 12.88 -14.63
N VAL A 50 4.09 11.92 -14.39
CA VAL A 50 4.44 10.60 -13.84
C VAL A 50 5.43 9.84 -14.71
N LYS A 51 5.35 9.98 -16.04
CA LYS A 51 6.33 9.38 -16.96
C LYS A 51 7.72 9.98 -16.80
N THR A 52 7.80 11.29 -16.56
CA THR A 52 9.06 11.99 -16.30
C THR A 52 9.63 11.56 -14.96
N TRP A 53 8.80 11.44 -13.92
CA TRP A 53 9.22 10.95 -12.60
C TRP A 53 9.76 9.51 -12.65
N ASP A 54 9.10 8.60 -13.37
CA ASP A 54 9.61 7.24 -13.60
C ASP A 54 11.00 7.27 -14.25
N ARG A 55 11.21 8.11 -15.27
CA ARG A 55 12.53 8.30 -15.89
C ARG A 55 13.58 8.83 -14.90
N GLU A 56 13.24 9.81 -14.08
CA GLU A 56 14.14 10.36 -13.05
C GLU A 56 14.52 9.31 -12.00
N LEU A 57 13.57 8.48 -11.58
CA LEU A 57 13.81 7.37 -10.67
C LEU A 57 14.78 6.36 -11.29
N ARG A 58 14.61 6.02 -12.58
CA ARG A 58 15.53 5.12 -13.33
C ARG A 58 16.96 5.62 -13.33
N ILE A 59 17.13 6.92 -13.59
CA ILE A 59 18.44 7.57 -13.56
C ILE A 59 19.03 7.53 -12.13
N ALA A 60 18.24 7.85 -11.11
CA ALA A 60 18.67 7.78 -9.71
C ALA A 60 19.08 6.36 -9.28
N GLY A 61 18.43 5.34 -9.83
CA GLY A 61 18.76 3.93 -9.65
C GLY A 61 19.98 3.46 -10.45
N GLY A 62 20.69 4.35 -11.15
CA GLY A 62 21.83 4.02 -11.99
C GLY A 62 21.47 3.20 -13.23
N ARG A 63 20.22 3.29 -13.70
CA ARG A 63 19.73 2.60 -14.90
C ARG A 63 19.56 3.59 -16.04
N LYS A 64 19.66 3.09 -17.26
CA LYS A 64 19.28 3.88 -18.43
C LYS A 64 17.76 4.16 -18.40
N PRO A 65 17.28 5.32 -18.88
CA PRO A 65 15.86 5.68 -18.90
C PRO A 65 14.91 4.61 -19.48
N GLU A 66 15.37 3.88 -20.49
CA GLU A 66 14.62 2.84 -21.20
C GLU A 66 14.48 1.54 -20.40
N HIS A 67 15.38 1.28 -19.44
CA HIS A 67 15.38 0.04 -18.67
C HIS A 67 14.52 0.16 -17.42
N GLN A 68 13.68 -0.85 -17.18
CA GLN A 68 12.86 -0.90 -15.96
C GLN A 68 13.75 -1.05 -14.72
N ILE A 69 13.37 -0.36 -13.64
CA ILE A 69 13.92 -0.66 -12.31
C ILE A 69 13.16 -1.84 -11.73
N HIS A 70 13.88 -2.74 -11.07
CA HIS A 70 13.31 -3.62 -10.05
C HIS A 70 14.03 -3.30 -8.75
N PHE A 71 13.30 -2.82 -7.75
CA PHE A 71 13.90 -2.35 -6.50
C PHE A 71 14.77 -3.41 -5.82
N ARG A 72 14.35 -4.69 -5.92
CA ARG A 72 15.10 -5.86 -5.43
C ARG A 72 16.53 -5.94 -5.98
N PHE A 73 16.74 -5.54 -7.23
CA PHE A 73 18.04 -5.63 -7.94
C PHE A 73 18.87 -4.35 -7.85
N LEU A 74 18.47 -3.38 -7.02
CA LEU A 74 19.26 -2.20 -6.73
C LEU A 74 20.24 -2.47 -5.59
N THR A 75 21.41 -1.85 -5.66
CA THR A 75 22.35 -1.79 -4.52
C THR A 75 21.80 -0.88 -3.41
N ASP A 76 22.35 -0.97 -2.21
CA ASP A 76 21.88 -0.18 -1.07
C ASP A 76 21.97 1.34 -1.33
N ASN A 77 23.05 1.80 -1.98
CA ASN A 77 23.20 3.19 -2.40
C ASN A 77 22.16 3.60 -3.46
N GLN A 78 21.86 2.71 -4.42
CA GLN A 78 20.83 2.97 -5.42
C GLN A 78 19.43 3.02 -4.79
N LYS A 79 19.12 2.13 -3.84
CA LYS A 79 17.86 2.15 -3.09
C LYS A 79 17.68 3.47 -2.34
N LEU A 80 18.74 3.96 -1.68
CA LEU A 80 18.77 5.26 -1.02
C LEU A 80 18.49 6.40 -2.01
N ALA A 81 19.21 6.43 -3.12
CA ALA A 81 19.06 7.47 -4.14
C ALA A 81 17.64 7.50 -4.73
N VAL A 82 17.09 6.33 -5.06
CA VAL A 82 15.72 6.21 -5.62
C VAL A 82 14.66 6.62 -4.60
N CYS A 83 14.78 6.22 -3.33
CA CYS A 83 13.80 6.62 -2.30
C CYS A 83 13.89 8.11 -1.98
N LYS A 84 15.11 8.67 -1.90
CA LYS A 84 15.31 10.11 -1.74
C LYS A 84 14.66 10.88 -2.89
N LYS A 85 14.87 10.41 -4.13
CA LYS A 85 14.28 11.03 -5.32
C LYS A 85 12.74 10.94 -5.33
N LEU A 86 12.18 9.79 -4.96
CA LEU A 86 10.72 9.59 -4.85
C LEU A 86 10.08 10.55 -3.83
N ALA A 87 10.80 10.91 -2.76
CA ALA A 87 10.32 11.82 -1.74
C ALA A 87 10.24 13.28 -2.18
N GLU A 88 10.99 13.67 -3.23
CA GLU A 88 10.98 15.03 -3.77
C GLU A 88 9.73 15.35 -4.59
N PHE A 89 9.02 14.32 -5.09
CA PHE A 89 7.85 14.54 -5.94
C PHE A 89 6.64 15.05 -5.14
N PRO A 90 5.77 15.90 -5.73
CA PRO A 90 4.57 16.42 -5.08
C PRO A 90 3.48 15.35 -4.96
N GLN A 91 3.70 14.42 -4.03
CA GLN A 91 2.92 13.21 -3.81
C GLN A 91 2.77 12.91 -2.30
N ARG A 92 1.87 11.99 -1.96
CA ARG A 92 1.75 11.43 -0.61
C ARG A 92 1.76 9.92 -0.64
N THR A 93 2.64 9.35 0.17
CA THR A 93 2.81 7.91 0.32
C THR A 93 2.04 7.42 1.55
N PHE A 94 1.39 6.27 1.39
CA PHE A 94 0.71 5.53 2.44
C PHE A 94 1.23 4.10 2.42
N VAL A 95 1.46 3.52 3.58
CA VAL A 95 1.91 2.14 3.73
C VAL A 95 1.08 1.45 4.80
N VAL A 96 0.59 0.26 4.46
CA VAL A 96 0.02 -0.70 5.40
C VAL A 96 0.95 -1.90 5.46
N ALA A 97 1.56 -2.11 6.61
CA ALA A 97 2.46 -3.22 6.89
C ALA A 97 1.76 -4.26 7.75
N SER A 98 1.72 -5.50 7.30
CA SER A 98 1.18 -6.64 8.06
C SER A 98 2.28 -7.63 8.37
N ASN A 99 2.62 -7.78 9.65
CA ASN A 99 3.40 -8.92 10.12
C ASN A 99 2.46 -10.14 10.21
N LYS A 100 2.80 -11.22 9.54
CA LYS A 100 1.94 -12.40 9.40
C LYS A 100 2.29 -13.52 10.38
N LYS A 101 3.26 -13.34 11.29
CA LYS A 101 3.69 -14.40 12.22
C LYS A 101 2.53 -14.92 13.06
N ASN A 102 1.64 -14.05 13.52
CA ASN A 102 0.43 -14.41 14.27
C ASN A 102 -0.71 -14.96 13.41
N MET A 103 -0.58 -14.93 12.08
CA MET A 103 -1.58 -15.39 11.12
C MET A 103 -1.21 -16.72 10.45
N ARG A 104 -0.10 -17.36 10.85
CA ARG A 104 0.32 -18.68 10.33
C ARG A 104 -0.81 -19.70 10.52
N ARG A 105 -1.23 -20.34 9.43
CA ARG A 105 -2.34 -21.30 9.31
C ARG A 105 -3.71 -20.75 9.72
N TYR A 106 -3.82 -19.44 9.93
CA TYR A 106 -5.09 -18.82 10.27
C TYR A 106 -6.04 -18.91 9.07
N LYS A 107 -7.29 -19.29 9.36
CA LYS A 107 -8.38 -19.28 8.40
C LYS A 107 -9.45 -18.33 8.91
N ASN A 108 -10.01 -17.57 8.00
CA ASN A 108 -11.17 -16.74 8.28
C ASN A 108 -12.39 -17.40 7.64
N ASP A 109 -13.04 -18.30 8.37
CA ASP A 109 -14.20 -19.06 7.86
C ASP A 109 -15.34 -18.13 7.42
N PHE A 110 -15.51 -16.99 8.09
CA PHE A 110 -16.51 -16.00 7.71
C PHE A 110 -16.16 -15.35 6.35
N ALA A 111 -14.92 -14.88 6.20
CA ALA A 111 -14.48 -14.30 4.94
C ALA A 111 -14.50 -15.33 3.81
N GLN A 112 -14.10 -16.58 4.08
CA GLN A 112 -14.18 -17.69 3.13
C GLN A 112 -15.62 -17.92 2.65
N ARG A 113 -16.59 -18.04 3.56
CA ARG A 113 -18.01 -18.22 3.20
C ARG A 113 -18.54 -17.04 2.40
N ALA A 114 -18.26 -15.81 2.83
CA ALA A 114 -18.67 -14.61 2.11
C ALA A 114 -18.08 -14.54 0.71
N SER A 115 -16.82 -15.00 0.57
CA SER A 115 -16.13 -15.20 -0.70
C SER A 115 -16.86 -16.22 -1.59
N ASP A 116 -17.10 -17.41 -1.06
CA ASP A 116 -17.71 -18.52 -1.79
C ASP A 116 -19.13 -18.15 -2.26
N GLU A 117 -19.90 -17.43 -1.46
CA GLU A 117 -21.22 -16.88 -1.83
C GLU A 117 -21.14 -15.84 -2.96
N LEU A 118 -20.10 -14.98 -2.96
CA LEU A 118 -19.96 -13.90 -3.92
C LEU A 118 -19.45 -14.37 -5.30
N THR A 119 -18.61 -15.40 -5.35
CA THR A 119 -17.87 -15.75 -6.58
C THR A 119 -17.91 -17.23 -6.95
N GLY A 120 -18.50 -18.08 -6.11
CA GLY A 120 -18.72 -19.50 -6.38
C GLY A 120 -17.47 -20.39 -6.28
N ARG A 121 -16.29 -19.80 -6.01
CA ARG A 121 -15.00 -20.45 -5.68
C ARG A 121 -13.98 -19.34 -5.40
N LEU A 122 -13.54 -19.18 -4.16
CA LEU A 122 -12.52 -18.20 -3.84
C LEU A 122 -11.30 -18.83 -3.17
N GLN A 123 -10.11 -18.46 -3.65
CA GLN A 123 -8.85 -18.87 -3.05
C GLN A 123 -8.76 -18.28 -1.63
N SER A 124 -8.52 -19.15 -0.66
CA SER A 124 -8.67 -18.91 0.79
C SER A 124 -7.78 -17.86 1.44
N HIS A 125 -6.97 -17.16 0.66
CA HIS A 125 -5.95 -16.22 1.16
C HIS A 125 -6.15 -14.78 0.67
N ALA A 126 -7.05 -14.52 -0.28
CA ALA A 126 -7.27 -13.17 -0.81
C ALA A 126 -7.89 -12.20 0.21
N TRP A 127 -8.54 -12.72 1.26
CA TRP A 127 -9.18 -11.88 2.29
C TRP A 127 -8.19 -11.01 3.05
N LEU A 128 -6.96 -11.49 3.32
CA LEU A 128 -5.94 -10.69 3.99
C LEU A 128 -5.55 -9.50 3.11
N HIS A 129 -5.29 -9.76 1.82
CA HIS A 129 -5.01 -8.72 0.84
C HIS A 129 -6.16 -7.70 0.76
N HIS A 130 -7.42 -8.14 0.66
CA HIS A 130 -8.59 -7.25 0.63
C HIS A 130 -8.71 -6.41 1.91
N TRP A 131 -8.42 -7.00 3.08
CA TRP A 131 -8.42 -6.30 4.36
C TRP A 131 -7.34 -5.20 4.42
N LEU A 132 -6.11 -5.51 3.99
CA LEU A 132 -5.03 -4.51 3.94
C LEU A 132 -5.32 -3.42 2.91
N PHE A 133 -5.91 -3.79 1.77
CA PHE A 133 -6.33 -2.83 0.74
C PHE A 133 -7.42 -1.90 1.27
N ARG A 134 -8.41 -2.44 2.00
CA ARG A 134 -9.41 -1.63 2.71
C ARG A 134 -8.73 -0.67 3.67
N ALA A 135 -7.83 -1.18 4.51
CA ALA A 135 -7.10 -0.34 5.45
C ALA A 135 -6.35 0.77 4.72
N LEU A 136 -5.71 0.50 3.59
CA LEU A 136 -5.04 1.51 2.77
C LEU A 136 -6.04 2.58 2.26
N LEU A 137 -7.17 2.15 1.68
CA LEU A 137 -8.20 3.05 1.16
C LEU A 137 -8.80 3.96 2.23
N GLU A 138 -9.00 3.48 3.45
CA GLU A 138 -9.50 4.31 4.56
C GLU A 138 -8.61 5.54 4.79
N ARG A 139 -7.28 5.42 4.67
CA ARG A 139 -6.37 6.56 4.83
C ARG A 139 -6.31 7.43 3.58
N MET A 140 -6.20 6.82 2.40
CA MET A 140 -6.09 7.58 1.14
C MET A 140 -7.34 8.42 0.87
N THR A 141 -8.53 7.84 1.09
CA THR A 141 -9.81 8.53 0.89
C THR A 141 -10.06 9.61 1.95
N ASP A 142 -9.69 9.36 3.21
CA ASP A 142 -9.75 10.38 4.26
C ASP A 142 -8.78 11.55 3.97
N TYR A 143 -7.57 11.27 3.48
CA TYR A 143 -6.62 12.31 3.09
C TYR A 143 -7.15 13.16 1.93
N ALA A 144 -7.63 12.52 0.86
CA ALA A 144 -8.15 13.20 -0.32
C ALA A 144 -9.32 14.11 0.04
N GLU A 145 -10.27 13.63 0.86
CA GLU A 145 -11.43 14.40 1.32
C GLU A 145 -11.01 15.59 2.19
N ARG A 146 -10.16 15.37 3.20
CA ARG A 146 -9.63 16.45 4.06
C ARG A 146 -8.90 17.50 3.25
N ARG A 147 -8.07 17.07 2.30
CA ARG A 147 -7.26 17.98 1.49
C ARG A 147 -8.14 18.77 0.54
N ALA A 148 -9.15 18.15 -0.08
CA ALA A 148 -10.13 18.85 -0.90
C ALA A 148 -10.87 19.91 -0.08
N LEU A 149 -11.34 19.57 1.12
CA LEU A 149 -11.99 20.53 2.03
C LEU A 149 -11.07 21.69 2.42
N SER A 150 -9.80 21.42 2.73
CA SER A 150 -8.83 22.47 3.09
C SER A 150 -8.50 23.44 1.96
N GLU A 151 -8.79 23.06 0.72
CA GLU A 151 -8.53 23.86 -0.48
C GLU A 151 -9.82 24.37 -1.13
N ASP A 152 -10.95 24.25 -0.44
CA ASP A 152 -12.28 24.63 -0.93
C ASP A 152 -12.62 23.99 -2.30
N ARG A 153 -12.22 22.73 -2.49
CA ARG A 153 -12.53 21.97 -3.70
C ARG A 153 -13.80 21.14 -3.51
N PRO A 154 -14.70 21.11 -4.50
CA PRO A 154 -15.98 20.41 -4.39
C PRO A 154 -15.85 18.88 -4.48
N ARG A 155 -14.69 18.36 -4.89
CA ARG A 155 -14.50 16.93 -5.16
C ARG A 155 -13.18 16.42 -4.58
N ALA A 156 -13.21 15.14 -4.19
CA ALA A 156 -12.05 14.40 -3.71
C ALA A 156 -11.89 13.06 -4.45
N THR A 157 -12.54 12.91 -5.61
CA THR A 157 -12.58 11.65 -6.36
C THR A 157 -11.18 11.18 -6.73
N ILE A 158 -10.90 9.91 -6.45
CA ILE A 158 -9.61 9.27 -6.69
C ILE A 158 -9.77 8.24 -7.82
N LYS A 159 -8.91 8.33 -8.83
CA LYS A 159 -8.65 7.24 -9.78
C LYS A 159 -7.64 6.27 -9.19
N LEU A 160 -7.99 4.98 -9.11
CA LEU A 160 -7.10 3.93 -8.61
C LEU A 160 -6.45 3.18 -9.77
N GLU A 161 -5.13 3.07 -9.77
CA GLU A 161 -4.36 2.18 -10.64
C GLU A 161 -3.61 1.16 -9.78
N ILE A 162 -3.94 -0.11 -9.94
CA ILE A 162 -3.46 -1.18 -9.07
C ILE A 162 -2.57 -2.13 -9.86
N SER A 163 -1.38 -2.42 -9.33
CA SER A 163 -0.49 -3.45 -9.85
C SER A 163 -1.09 -4.83 -9.59
N ARG A 164 -1.20 -5.66 -10.63
CA ARG A 164 -1.74 -7.03 -10.52
C ARG A 164 -0.77 -7.93 -9.75
N CYS A 165 -1.25 -8.50 -8.64
CA CYS A 165 -0.58 -9.61 -7.96
C CYS A 165 -1.14 -10.97 -8.39
N GLY A 166 -0.27 -11.99 -8.40
CA GLY A 166 -0.68 -13.38 -8.61
C GLY A 166 -1.57 -13.88 -7.47
N GLY A 167 -2.62 -14.64 -7.79
CA GLY A 167 -3.55 -15.18 -6.79
C GLY A 167 -4.62 -14.20 -6.31
N ILE A 168 -4.66 -12.96 -6.82
CA ILE A 168 -5.72 -11.98 -6.53
C ILE A 168 -6.61 -11.78 -7.76
N TYR A 169 -7.90 -12.03 -7.59
CA TYR A 169 -8.91 -11.73 -8.60
C TYR A 169 -9.57 -10.38 -8.31
N TYR A 170 -9.17 -9.35 -9.06
CA TYR A 170 -9.64 -7.97 -8.86
C TYR A 170 -11.15 -7.78 -8.99
N ARG A 171 -11.83 -8.64 -9.77
CA ARG A 171 -13.30 -8.65 -9.84
C ARG A 171 -13.93 -8.93 -8.48
N GLU A 172 -13.34 -9.84 -7.71
CA GLU A 172 -13.81 -10.25 -6.38
C GLU A 172 -13.51 -9.16 -5.36
N MET A 173 -12.32 -8.57 -5.44
CA MET A 173 -11.96 -7.41 -4.64
C MET A 173 -12.96 -6.25 -4.83
N PHE A 174 -13.33 -5.95 -6.08
CA PHE A 174 -14.31 -4.89 -6.35
C PHE A 174 -15.72 -5.26 -5.87
N ALA A 175 -16.12 -6.53 -5.96
CA ALA A 175 -17.38 -7.01 -5.40
C ALA A 175 -17.41 -6.87 -3.86
N TYR A 176 -16.31 -7.21 -3.20
CA TYR A 176 -16.11 -7.01 -1.76
C TYR A 176 -16.28 -5.52 -1.37
N PHE A 177 -15.64 -4.61 -2.09
CA PHE A 177 -15.79 -3.17 -1.81
C PHE A 177 -17.20 -2.63 -2.10
N LYS A 178 -17.89 -3.15 -3.12
CA LYS A 178 -19.30 -2.82 -3.36
C LYS A 178 -20.19 -3.25 -2.19
N LYS A 179 -19.97 -4.45 -1.64
CA LYS A 179 -20.68 -4.95 -0.46
C LYS A 179 -20.42 -4.08 0.77
N LEU A 180 -19.16 -3.70 1.01
CA LEU A 180 -18.81 -2.78 2.11
C LEU A 180 -19.49 -1.40 1.96
N ARG A 181 -19.61 -0.88 0.73
CA ARG A 181 -20.35 0.37 0.47
C ARG A 181 -21.82 0.23 0.81
N GLN A 182 -22.47 -0.86 0.42
CA GLN A 182 -23.88 -1.13 0.74
C GLN A 182 -24.10 -1.21 2.25
N GLN A 183 -23.26 -1.99 2.96
CA GLN A 183 -23.31 -2.08 4.43
C GLN A 183 -23.13 -0.72 5.10
N SER A 184 -22.22 0.11 4.58
CA SER A 184 -22.01 1.47 5.09
C SER A 184 -23.21 2.39 4.88
N ILE A 185 -23.98 2.22 3.81
CA ILE A 185 -25.21 2.99 3.54
C ILE A 185 -26.33 2.55 4.49
N GLN A 186 -26.42 1.24 4.75
CA GLN A 186 -27.44 0.64 5.62
C GLN A 186 -27.15 0.83 7.13
N GLY A 187 -25.98 1.36 7.49
CA GLY A 187 -25.57 1.51 8.88
C GLY A 187 -25.12 0.20 9.55
N GLU A 188 -24.98 -0.88 8.77
CA GLU A 188 -24.61 -2.23 9.23
C GLU A 188 -23.08 -2.45 9.22
N HIS A 189 -22.29 -1.39 9.36
CA HIS A 189 -20.84 -1.50 9.27
C HIS A 189 -20.24 -1.86 10.63
N TRP A 190 -19.90 -3.14 10.80
CA TRP A 190 -19.42 -3.71 12.07
C TRP A 190 -17.92 -3.51 12.35
N LEU A 191 -17.13 -3.19 11.33
CA LEU A 191 -15.67 -3.15 11.43
C LEU A 191 -15.18 -1.71 11.72
N PRO A 192 -14.11 -1.52 12.51
CA PRO A 192 -13.54 -0.19 12.74
C PRO A 192 -12.93 0.39 11.44
N GLY A 193 -12.84 1.72 11.36
CA GLY A 193 -12.37 2.43 10.15
C GLY A 193 -13.49 2.80 9.18
N LYS A 194 -13.27 3.82 8.34
CA LYS A 194 -14.29 4.31 7.39
C LYS A 194 -13.65 4.76 6.09
N ILE A 195 -14.02 4.10 4.99
CA ILE A 195 -13.74 4.57 3.64
C ILE A 195 -14.64 5.78 3.36
N ARG A 196 -14.05 6.86 2.81
CA ARG A 196 -14.85 7.98 2.27
C ARG A 196 -15.37 7.59 0.90
N TRP A 197 -16.56 6.97 0.86
CA TRP A 197 -17.16 6.50 -0.40
C TRP A 197 -17.42 7.62 -1.41
N SER A 198 -17.54 8.87 -0.95
CA SER A 198 -17.55 10.10 -1.76
C SER A 198 -16.30 10.26 -2.63
N ALA A 199 -15.16 9.75 -2.19
CA ALA A 199 -13.88 9.83 -2.88
C ALA A 199 -13.62 8.66 -3.85
N LEU A 200 -14.49 7.64 -3.89
CA LEU A 200 -14.31 6.46 -4.73
C LEU A 200 -15.41 6.31 -5.78
N ASP A 201 -14.98 6.11 -7.02
CA ASP A 201 -15.83 5.66 -8.12
C ASP A 201 -15.27 4.35 -8.68
N PHE A 202 -16.10 3.30 -8.71
CA PHE A 202 -15.69 1.98 -9.18
C PHE A 202 -15.31 1.97 -10.67
N ASP A 203 -15.82 2.91 -11.47
CA ASP A 203 -15.45 3.02 -12.89
C ASP A 203 -14.06 3.65 -13.08
N LEU A 204 -13.51 4.27 -12.04
CA LEU A 204 -12.16 4.81 -11.98
C LEU A 204 -11.17 3.86 -11.28
N MET A 205 -11.57 2.60 -11.03
CA MET A 205 -10.71 1.57 -10.46
C MET A 205 -10.18 0.66 -11.57
N HIS A 206 -8.88 0.75 -11.82
CA HIS A 206 -8.20 0.00 -12.86
C HIS A 206 -7.09 -0.85 -12.25
N HIS A 207 -6.83 -1.99 -12.89
CA HIS A 207 -5.75 -2.88 -12.51
C HIS A 207 -4.96 -3.25 -13.76
N TYR A 208 -3.63 -3.19 -13.66
CA TYR A 208 -2.73 -3.37 -14.80
C TYR A 208 -1.70 -4.44 -14.48
N LEU A 209 -1.18 -5.09 -15.51
CA LEU A 209 -0.01 -5.94 -15.34
C LEU A 209 1.14 -5.11 -14.73
N HIS A 210 1.84 -5.71 -13.78
CA HIS A 210 2.95 -5.08 -13.08
C HIS A 210 3.92 -4.45 -14.11
N LYS A 211 4.35 -3.21 -13.84
CA LYS A 211 5.30 -2.43 -14.66
C LYS A 211 4.81 -1.95 -16.05
N THR A 212 3.54 -2.10 -16.39
CA THR A 212 2.98 -1.53 -17.64
C THR A 212 2.63 -0.04 -17.53
N ARG A 213 2.55 0.49 -16.30
CA ARG A 213 2.23 1.90 -16.00
C ARG A 213 3.36 2.52 -15.19
N SER A 214 3.88 3.65 -15.66
CA SER A 214 4.96 4.40 -14.98
C SER A 214 4.62 4.74 -13.53
N GLY A 215 3.34 5.02 -13.22
CA GLY A 215 2.91 5.32 -11.85
C GLY A 215 3.05 4.16 -10.87
N LEU A 216 2.92 2.91 -11.35
CA LEU A 216 3.07 1.73 -10.49
C LEU A 216 4.51 1.53 -10.01
N VAL A 217 5.50 2.07 -10.73
CA VAL A 217 6.90 2.07 -10.28
C VAL A 217 7.07 2.85 -8.98
N LEU A 218 6.31 3.94 -8.79
CA LEU A 218 6.39 4.76 -7.58
C LEU A 218 5.91 3.97 -6.35
N SER A 219 4.78 3.27 -6.48
CA SER A 219 4.25 2.42 -5.41
C SER A 219 5.09 1.17 -5.17
N ASP A 220 5.67 0.56 -6.20
CA ASP A 220 6.62 -0.56 -6.08
C ASP A 220 7.82 -0.19 -5.22
N ILE A 221 8.42 0.99 -5.47
CA ILE A 221 9.55 1.51 -4.69
C ILE A 221 9.15 1.69 -3.23
N ALA A 222 7.99 2.30 -2.95
CA ALA A 222 7.52 2.52 -1.59
C ALA A 222 7.26 1.20 -0.85
N ALA A 223 6.55 0.25 -1.48
CA ALA A 223 6.28 -1.07 -0.91
C ALA A 223 7.58 -1.83 -0.65
N SER A 224 8.48 -1.88 -1.63
CA SER A 224 9.75 -2.59 -1.55
C SER A 224 10.73 -1.98 -0.55
N ALA A 225 10.73 -0.65 -0.39
CA ALA A 225 11.54 0.03 0.62
C ALA A 225 11.12 -0.36 2.04
N PHE A 226 9.81 -0.33 2.32
CA PHE A 226 9.28 -0.76 3.61
C PHE A 226 9.46 -2.25 3.85
N PHE A 227 9.28 -3.09 2.81
CA PHE A 227 9.55 -4.52 2.91
C PHE A 227 11.00 -4.79 3.28
N THR A 228 11.96 -4.16 2.58
CA THR A 228 13.40 -4.29 2.90
C THR A 228 13.75 -3.77 4.31
N ALA A 229 12.94 -2.86 4.85
CA ALA A 229 13.16 -2.26 6.16
C ALA A 229 12.75 -3.15 7.33
N CYS A 230 11.88 -4.14 7.12
CA CYS A 230 11.36 -5.00 8.18
C CYS A 230 11.54 -6.50 7.94
N ASP A 231 11.69 -6.93 6.69
CA ASP A 231 11.66 -8.34 6.33
C ASP A 231 13.05 -9.01 6.36
N ARG A 232 13.08 -10.24 6.87
CA ARG A 232 14.27 -11.09 7.01
C ARG A 232 14.34 -12.24 5.97
N VAL A 233 13.60 -12.18 4.87
CA VAL A 233 13.40 -13.31 3.92
C VAL A 233 14.71 -13.92 3.42
N ASP A 234 15.74 -13.11 3.21
CA ASP A 234 17.09 -13.59 2.96
C ASP A 234 17.83 -13.63 4.31
N ARG A 235 17.93 -14.82 4.92
CA ARG A 235 18.55 -15.05 6.25
C ARG A 235 19.95 -14.41 6.44
N ASN A 236 20.61 -14.05 5.35
CA ASN A 236 21.94 -13.44 5.33
C ASN A 236 21.94 -11.91 5.22
N ARG A 237 20.77 -11.24 5.14
CA ARG A 237 20.68 -9.77 5.03
C ARG A 237 19.80 -9.21 6.13
N ALA A 238 20.41 -8.45 7.03
CA ALA A 238 19.69 -7.71 8.06
C ALA A 238 18.70 -6.71 7.43
N PRO A 239 17.55 -6.44 8.08
CA PRO A 239 16.64 -5.39 7.66
C PRO A 239 17.38 -4.06 7.48
N ASN A 240 17.18 -3.41 6.34
CA ASN A 240 17.81 -2.11 6.06
C ASN A 240 16.73 -1.02 5.98
N PRO A 241 16.53 -0.23 7.06
CA PRO A 241 15.49 0.78 7.10
C PRO A 241 15.86 2.08 6.39
N LEU A 242 17.14 2.26 6.00
CA LEU A 242 17.65 3.54 5.52
C LEU A 242 16.92 4.04 4.24
N PRO A 243 16.60 3.19 3.23
CA PRO A 243 15.81 3.63 2.08
C PRO A 243 14.41 4.12 2.48
N ALA A 244 13.72 3.39 3.37
CA ALA A 244 12.38 3.75 3.80
C ALA A 244 12.36 5.02 4.67
N PHE A 245 13.43 5.34 5.40
CA PHE A 245 13.58 6.63 6.09
C PHE A 245 13.62 7.82 5.13
N GLN A 246 14.12 7.64 3.90
CA GLN A 246 14.15 8.73 2.92
C GLN A 246 12.74 9.18 2.48
N LEU A 247 11.73 8.33 2.69
CA LEU A 247 10.35 8.61 2.31
C LEU A 247 9.60 9.50 3.32
N ASP A 248 10.22 9.84 4.46
CA ASP A 248 9.53 10.53 5.56
C ASP A 248 8.83 11.82 5.12
N GLN A 249 9.47 12.60 4.25
CA GLN A 249 8.97 13.88 3.74
C GLN A 249 7.67 13.73 2.94
N CYS A 250 7.51 12.60 2.23
CA CYS A 250 6.35 12.33 1.40
C CYS A 250 5.32 11.43 2.08
N MET A 251 5.58 10.91 3.28
CA MET A 251 4.60 10.14 4.03
C MET A 251 3.38 11.01 4.40
N ALA A 252 2.19 10.46 4.21
CA ALA A 252 0.96 11.12 4.58
C ALA A 252 0.86 11.30 6.11
N ARG A 253 0.44 12.48 6.53
CA ARG A 253 0.23 12.81 7.95
C ARG A 253 -1.18 13.34 8.14
N ARG A 254 -1.73 13.11 9.32
CA ARG A 254 -3.06 13.58 9.68
C ARG A 254 -2.94 14.98 10.26
N THR A 255 -3.03 15.97 9.39
CA THR A 255 -2.95 17.39 9.76
C THR A 255 -3.95 17.75 10.87
N GLY A 256 -3.53 18.60 11.81
CA GLY A 256 -4.34 19.06 12.95
C GLY A 256 -4.23 18.21 14.22
N ARG A 257 -3.26 17.29 14.32
CA ARG A 257 -2.87 16.65 15.59
C ARG A 257 -1.58 17.29 16.14
N VAL A 258 -1.43 17.27 17.47
CA VAL A 258 -0.28 17.83 18.20
C VAL A 258 1.04 17.18 17.73
N ASP A 259 0.98 15.90 17.37
CA ASP A 259 2.10 15.17 16.78
C ASP A 259 1.71 14.82 15.33
N ASP A 260 2.12 15.65 14.36
CA ASP A 260 1.90 15.42 12.92
C ASP A 260 2.79 14.26 12.41
N LEU A 261 2.64 13.10 13.02
CA LEU A 261 3.40 11.89 12.75
C LEU A 261 2.64 11.02 11.72
N ALA A 262 3.41 10.22 10.98
CA ALA A 262 2.84 9.27 10.03
C ALA A 262 2.19 8.04 10.72
N VAL A 263 2.50 7.79 12.00
CA VAL A 263 2.00 6.64 12.78
C VAL A 263 0.49 6.47 12.69
N GLY A 264 0.05 5.26 12.34
CA GLY A 264 -1.35 4.87 12.22
C GLY A 264 -2.10 5.48 11.02
N TYR A 265 -1.47 6.41 10.29
CA TYR A 265 -2.05 7.10 9.14
C TYR A 265 -1.24 6.83 7.86
N GLY A 266 -0.16 7.57 7.61
CA GLY A 266 0.76 7.29 6.50
C GLY A 266 1.49 5.96 6.65
N VAL A 267 1.76 5.50 7.88
CA VAL A 267 2.33 4.18 8.17
C VAL A 267 1.43 3.45 9.16
N LYS A 268 0.67 2.47 8.67
CA LYS A 268 -0.18 1.61 9.50
C LYS A 268 0.46 0.23 9.66
N LEU A 269 0.63 -0.22 10.90
CA LEU A 269 1.11 -1.54 11.26
C LEU A 269 -0.06 -2.43 11.74
N PHE A 270 -0.02 -3.69 11.31
CA PHE A 270 -0.82 -4.81 11.78
C PHE A 270 0.08 -6.02 12.12
N PRO A 271 -0.18 -6.75 13.23
CA PRO A 271 -1.04 -6.35 14.35
C PRO A 271 -0.49 -5.07 15.03
N ASP A 272 -0.97 -4.68 16.21
CA ASP A 272 -0.37 -3.50 16.83
C ASP A 272 1.14 -3.69 17.11
N PHE A 273 1.86 -2.60 17.38
CA PHE A 273 3.32 -2.63 17.50
C PHE A 273 3.83 -3.56 18.62
N LYS A 274 3.07 -3.71 19.71
CA LYS A 274 3.44 -4.59 20.82
C LYS A 274 3.14 -6.05 20.47
N GLU A 275 1.97 -6.29 19.88
CA GLU A 275 1.52 -7.62 19.44
C GLU A 275 2.36 -8.18 18.29
N ALA A 276 2.97 -7.31 17.47
CA ALA A 276 3.76 -7.73 16.31
C ALA A 276 5.04 -8.48 16.71
N GLY A 277 5.49 -8.36 17.96
CA GLY A 277 6.67 -9.07 18.48
C GLY A 277 7.90 -8.82 17.61
N LEU A 278 8.17 -7.55 17.33
CA LEU A 278 9.29 -7.11 16.50
C LEU A 278 10.58 -7.13 17.29
N ASP A 279 11.66 -7.62 16.69
CA ASP A 279 13.00 -7.40 17.24
C ASP A 279 13.44 -5.94 17.04
N ASP A 280 14.56 -5.57 17.66
CA ASP A 280 15.04 -4.19 17.60
C ASP A 280 15.36 -3.70 16.19
N GLU A 281 15.85 -4.56 15.29
CA GLU A 281 16.16 -4.16 13.91
C GLU A 281 14.87 -3.90 13.11
N GLN A 282 13.89 -4.80 13.21
CA GLN A 282 12.56 -4.65 12.60
C GLN A 282 11.82 -3.44 13.17
N ALA A 283 11.95 -3.19 14.47
CA ALA A 283 11.28 -2.09 15.15
C ALA A 283 11.77 -0.72 14.70
N ARG A 284 13.00 -0.59 14.18
CA ARG A 284 13.60 0.71 13.78
C ARG A 284 12.73 1.47 12.78
N ILE A 285 12.17 0.80 11.79
CA ILE A 285 11.34 1.48 10.78
C ILE A 285 10.07 2.07 11.38
N PHE A 286 9.41 1.33 12.26
CA PHE A 286 8.18 1.79 12.88
C PHE A 286 8.44 2.83 13.98
N LYS A 287 9.50 2.66 14.78
CA LYS A 287 9.94 3.65 15.78
C LYS A 287 10.24 5.00 15.12
N HIS A 288 10.90 5.01 13.95
CA HIS A 288 11.15 6.23 13.16
C HIS A 288 9.85 6.96 12.80
N TYR A 289 8.80 6.23 12.45
CA TYR A 289 7.51 6.80 12.08
C TYR A 289 6.56 7.07 13.26
N GLY A 290 7.00 6.84 14.50
CA GLY A 290 6.30 7.24 15.73
C GLY A 290 5.68 6.11 16.56
N TYR A 291 5.89 4.84 16.22
CA TYR A 291 5.45 3.72 17.06
C TYR A 291 6.30 3.60 18.34
N ARG A 292 5.68 3.18 19.44
CA ARG A 292 6.29 3.03 20.77
C ARG A 292 5.80 1.78 21.48
#